data_AF-A0AAQ0EBL1-F1
#
_entry.id   AF-A0AAQ0EBL1-F1
#
_cell.length_a   1.000
_cell.length_b   1.000
_cell.length_c   1.000
_cell.angle_alpha   90.00
_cell.angle_beta   90.00
_cell.angle_gamma   90.00
#
_symmetry.space_group_name_H-M   'P 1'
#
loop_
_entity.id
_entity.type
_entity.pdbx_description
1 polymer ?
#
loop_
_entity_poly.entity_id
_entity_poly.type
_entity_poly.pdbx_seq_one_letter_code
_entity_poly.pdbx_strand_id
1 'polypeptide(L)'
;MDTHPGFATDLLFDRYQGEVTRHEQFWAVRTPDAPDYYFGNYLLLASPPSDRDKGWLEAAFDQLIGQDPRIQHRTFQWPLAEGQNSRVAGFVTTGYQYLECVVLALDKDGWQMSDSALSHAKVRAFKPADWQEWIDFELHERDEAHSKESYLSYLHSRSELYQAMIADGLGNWWGVWLDEQLVASCGLFFTDKLGRFQLVRTHRRWRNQGLCRQLLSQVAQHGLSRVEQLIIVADEHYHAQQIYRSLGFTPVARIGSLCRWPHEPR
;
A
#
# COMPACT_ATOMS: atom_id res chain seq x y z
N MET A 1 -8.10 13.21 -9.29
CA MET A 1 -7.68 12.03 -8.50
C MET A 1 -6.73 11.15 -9.29
N ASP A 2 -7.09 10.74 -10.52
CA ASP A 2 -6.23 9.93 -11.41
C ASP A 2 -4.85 10.55 -11.75
N THR A 3 -4.63 11.84 -11.50
CA THR A 3 -3.36 12.52 -11.78
C THR A 3 -2.39 12.49 -10.60
N HIS A 4 -2.84 12.13 -9.40
CA HIS A 4 -1.98 12.06 -8.22
C HIS A 4 -1.27 10.69 -8.20
N PRO A 5 0.07 10.62 -8.22
CA PRO A 5 0.81 9.36 -8.49
C PRO A 5 0.49 8.23 -7.50
N GLY A 6 0.29 8.55 -6.21
CA GLY A 6 -0.14 7.58 -5.21
C GLY A 6 -1.50 6.97 -5.56
N PHE A 7 -2.57 7.78 -5.58
CA PHE A 7 -3.92 7.30 -5.91
C PHE A 7 -4.05 6.72 -7.32
N ALA A 8 -3.38 7.28 -8.33
CA ALA A 8 -3.39 6.73 -9.69
C ALA A 8 -2.92 5.27 -9.72
N THR A 9 -1.96 4.94 -8.86
CA THR A 9 -1.44 3.58 -8.72
C THR A 9 -2.18 2.73 -7.69
N ASP A 10 -2.84 3.31 -6.68
CA ASP A 10 -3.73 2.56 -5.78
C ASP A 10 -4.99 2.09 -6.55
N LEU A 11 -5.54 2.97 -7.40
CA LEU A 11 -6.68 2.69 -8.26
C LEU A 11 -6.45 1.57 -9.29
N LEU A 12 -5.19 1.21 -9.57
CA LEU A 12 -4.84 0.01 -10.35
C LEU A 12 -5.40 -1.24 -9.69
N PHE A 13 -5.22 -1.36 -8.37
CA PHE A 13 -5.67 -2.52 -7.59
C PHE A 13 -7.18 -2.42 -7.33
N ASP A 14 -7.65 -1.23 -6.97
CA ASP A 14 -9.06 -1.00 -6.64
C ASP A 14 -9.99 -1.31 -7.81
N ARG A 15 -9.58 -0.97 -9.04
CA ARG A 15 -10.37 -1.28 -10.25
C ARG A 15 -10.27 -2.73 -10.69
N TYR A 16 -9.24 -3.45 -10.25
CA TYR A 16 -9.03 -4.83 -10.65
C TYR A 16 -9.89 -5.80 -9.83
N GLN A 17 -9.96 -5.59 -8.50
CA GLN A 17 -10.71 -6.46 -7.58
C GLN A 17 -11.98 -5.81 -7.01
N GLY A 18 -12.22 -4.53 -7.29
CA GLY A 18 -13.28 -3.76 -6.66
C GLY A 18 -14.06 -2.86 -7.61
N GLU A 19 -14.88 -2.01 -7.00
CA GLU A 19 -15.76 -1.06 -7.64
C GLU A 19 -15.30 0.36 -7.31
N VAL A 20 -15.14 1.20 -8.33
CA VAL A 20 -14.81 2.63 -8.16
C VAL A 20 -15.91 3.48 -8.78
N THR A 21 -16.73 4.10 -7.92
CA THR A 21 -17.83 4.97 -8.34
C THR A 21 -17.45 6.44 -8.16
N ARG A 22 -17.62 7.24 -9.22
CA ARG A 22 -17.26 8.67 -9.21
C ARG A 22 -18.47 9.51 -8.82
N HIS A 23 -18.29 10.38 -7.83
CA HIS A 23 -19.21 11.47 -7.50
C HIS A 23 -18.51 12.82 -7.74
N GLU A 24 -19.27 13.92 -7.64
CA GLU A 24 -18.76 15.26 -7.92
C GLU A 24 -17.58 15.66 -7.03
N GLN A 25 -17.65 15.35 -5.73
CA GLN A 25 -16.66 15.80 -4.73
C GLN A 25 -15.70 14.71 -4.24
N PHE A 26 -16.05 13.45 -4.46
CA PHE A 26 -15.30 12.29 -3.98
C PHE A 26 -15.58 11.06 -4.84
N TRP A 27 -14.75 10.03 -4.74
CA TRP A 27 -15.02 8.71 -5.30
C TRP A 27 -15.26 7.71 -4.18
N ALA A 28 -16.18 6.78 -4.38
CA ALA A 28 -16.39 5.65 -3.48
C ALA A 28 -15.66 4.43 -4.03
N VAL A 29 -14.79 3.84 -3.22
CA VAL A 29 -14.05 2.62 -3.55
C VAL A 29 -14.54 1.50 -2.63
N ARG A 30 -14.86 0.35 -3.22
CA ARG A 30 -15.38 -0.83 -2.51
C ARG A 30 -14.70 -2.08 -3.01
N THR A 31 -14.43 -3.02 -2.11
CA THR A 31 -13.99 -4.37 -2.46
C THR A 31 -14.96 -5.38 -1.85
N PRO A 32 -16.04 -5.76 -2.57
CA PRO A 32 -17.12 -6.56 -2.01
C PRO A 32 -16.68 -7.89 -1.37
N ASP A 33 -15.67 -8.53 -1.95
CA ASP A 33 -15.13 -9.81 -1.47
C ASP A 33 -14.13 -9.66 -0.31
N ALA A 34 -13.79 -8.43 0.07
CA ALA A 34 -12.85 -8.12 1.17
C ALA A 34 -13.41 -6.98 2.07
N PRO A 35 -14.49 -7.23 2.83
CA PRO A 35 -15.15 -6.20 3.64
C PRO A 35 -14.29 -5.67 4.80
N ASP A 36 -13.32 -6.46 5.28
CA ASP A 36 -12.35 -6.08 6.31
C ASP A 36 -11.10 -5.38 5.75
N TYR A 37 -11.01 -5.18 4.42
CA TYR A 37 -9.93 -4.43 3.82
C TYR A 37 -10.15 -2.91 3.97
N TYR A 38 -9.57 -2.35 5.03
CA TYR A 38 -9.80 -0.96 5.45
C TYR A 38 -9.49 0.09 4.39
N PHE A 39 -8.41 -0.10 3.64
CA PHE A 39 -7.98 0.79 2.54
C PHE A 39 -8.39 0.27 1.15
N GLY A 40 -9.27 -0.73 1.06
CA GLY A 40 -10.01 -1.08 -0.16
C GLY A 40 -11.49 -0.74 -0.09
N ASN A 41 -11.92 -0.11 1.00
CA ASN A 41 -13.28 0.34 1.25
C ASN A 41 -13.22 1.75 1.86
N TYR A 42 -13.15 2.78 1.00
CA TYR A 42 -12.87 4.16 1.40
C TYR A 42 -13.54 5.20 0.48
N LEU A 43 -13.70 6.43 0.99
CA LEU A 43 -13.97 7.58 0.13
C LEU A 43 -12.67 8.31 -0.20
N LEU A 44 -12.41 8.50 -1.50
CA LEU A 44 -11.32 9.31 -2.01
C LEU A 44 -11.80 10.74 -2.25
N LEU A 45 -11.34 11.70 -1.45
CA LEU A 45 -11.78 13.09 -1.49
C LEU A 45 -10.87 13.91 -2.42
N ALA A 46 -11.45 14.92 -3.09
CA ALA A 46 -10.68 15.78 -4.00
C ALA A 46 -9.74 16.74 -3.25
N SER A 47 -10.08 17.08 -2.01
CA SER A 47 -9.35 18.00 -1.15
C SER A 47 -9.40 17.54 0.31
N PRO A 48 -8.49 18.03 1.17
CA PRO A 48 -8.52 17.71 2.59
C PRO A 48 -9.86 18.09 3.24
N PRO A 49 -10.44 17.22 4.07
CA PRO A 49 -11.63 17.54 4.83
C PRO A 49 -11.30 18.44 6.02
N SER A 50 -12.34 19.07 6.55
CA SER A 50 -12.34 19.78 7.82
C SER A 50 -13.32 19.14 8.80
N ASP A 51 -13.25 19.51 10.07
CA ASP A 51 -14.21 19.05 11.09
C ASP A 51 -15.69 19.28 10.73
N ARG A 52 -15.98 20.27 9.88
CA ARG A 52 -17.35 20.54 9.39
C ARG A 52 -17.86 19.46 8.44
N ASP A 53 -16.95 18.71 7.81
CA ASP A 53 -17.28 17.72 6.79
C ASP A 53 -17.65 16.36 7.39
N LYS A 54 -17.40 16.16 8.68
CA LYS A 54 -17.57 14.88 9.36
C LYS A 54 -18.95 14.27 9.16
N GLY A 55 -20.01 15.03 9.45
CA GLY A 55 -21.37 14.49 9.42
C GLY A 55 -21.78 13.97 8.04
N TRP A 56 -21.47 14.72 6.98
CA TRP A 56 -21.83 14.29 5.63
C TRP A 56 -20.90 13.19 5.11
N LEU A 57 -19.62 13.19 5.49
CA LEU A 57 -18.68 12.13 5.13
C LEU A 57 -19.04 10.78 5.75
N GLU A 58 -19.40 10.76 7.03
CA GLU A 58 -19.88 9.55 7.71
C GLU A 58 -21.18 9.04 7.05
N ALA A 59 -22.14 9.95 6.78
CA ALA A 59 -23.38 9.57 6.10
C ALA A 59 -23.16 9.05 4.68
N ALA A 60 -22.27 9.68 3.90
CA ALA A 60 -21.92 9.23 2.56
C ALA A 60 -21.22 7.86 2.58
N PHE A 61 -20.30 7.63 3.52
CA PHE A 61 -19.66 6.33 3.69
C PHE A 61 -20.70 5.27 4.03
N ASP A 62 -21.59 5.54 4.98
CA ASP A 62 -22.60 4.58 5.41
C ASP A 62 -23.53 4.21 4.25
N GLN A 63 -23.98 5.20 3.48
CA GLN A 63 -24.86 5.00 2.35
C GLN A 63 -24.20 4.20 1.21
N LEU A 64 -22.95 4.49 0.89
CA LEU A 64 -22.30 3.99 -0.33
C LEU A 64 -21.45 2.75 -0.09
N ILE A 65 -20.89 2.59 1.10
CA ILE A 65 -19.90 1.55 1.43
C ILE A 65 -20.39 0.72 2.62
N GLY A 66 -20.73 1.35 3.73
CA GLY A 66 -21.05 0.73 5.03
C GLY A 66 -22.39 -0.01 5.11
N GLN A 67 -22.98 -0.39 3.98
CA GLN A 67 -24.24 -1.18 3.94
C GLN A 67 -24.01 -2.65 4.33
N ASP A 68 -22.81 -3.18 4.13
CA ASP A 68 -22.44 -4.52 4.58
C ASP A 68 -22.09 -4.48 6.08
N PRO A 69 -22.79 -5.21 6.96
CA PRO A 69 -22.53 -5.20 8.41
C PRO A 69 -21.15 -5.74 8.79
N ARG A 70 -20.43 -6.42 7.88
CA ARG A 70 -19.05 -6.85 8.07
C ARG A 70 -18.06 -5.68 7.98
N ILE A 71 -18.44 -4.58 7.31
CA ILE A 71 -17.65 -3.36 7.23
C ILE A 71 -17.81 -2.57 8.52
N GLN A 72 -16.84 -2.72 9.43
CA GLN A 72 -16.86 -2.09 10.76
C GLN A 72 -15.91 -0.89 10.89
N HIS A 73 -15.31 -0.46 9.78
CA HIS A 73 -14.42 0.69 9.72
C HIS A 73 -15.04 1.85 8.93
N ARG A 74 -14.39 3.01 8.98
CA ARG A 74 -14.62 4.12 8.04
C ARG A 74 -13.29 4.72 7.62
N THR A 75 -13.05 4.80 6.32
CA THR A 75 -11.79 5.32 5.76
C THR A 75 -12.04 6.45 4.77
N PHE A 76 -11.28 7.52 4.92
CA PHE A 76 -11.24 8.67 4.02
C PHE A 76 -9.81 8.96 3.62
N GLN A 77 -9.56 9.26 2.35
CA GLN A 77 -8.22 9.61 1.85
C GLN A 77 -8.27 10.83 0.94
N TRP A 78 -7.21 11.63 0.91
CA TRP A 78 -7.12 12.83 0.07
C TRP A 78 -5.67 13.20 -0.24
N PRO A 79 -5.43 13.95 -1.33
CA PRO A 79 -4.11 14.51 -1.62
C PRO A 79 -3.80 15.67 -0.67
N LEU A 80 -2.54 15.75 -0.24
CA LEU A 80 -2.00 16.87 0.53
C LEU A 80 -0.95 17.61 -0.30
N ALA A 81 -1.12 18.92 -0.44
CA ALA A 81 -0.08 19.79 -1.00
C ALA A 81 1.08 19.97 0.00
N GLU A 82 2.23 20.41 -0.50
CA GLU A 82 3.37 20.75 0.34
C GLU A 82 2.99 21.86 1.34
N GLY A 83 3.34 21.65 2.62
CA GLY A 83 3.00 22.57 3.72
C GLY A 83 1.51 22.63 4.10
N GLN A 84 0.64 21.85 3.43
CA GLN A 84 -0.78 21.77 3.78
C GLN A 84 -0.99 20.82 4.96
N ASN A 85 -1.77 21.28 5.94
CA ASN A 85 -2.17 20.50 7.10
C ASN A 85 -3.69 20.27 7.09
N SER A 86 -4.11 19.11 7.60
CA SER A 86 -5.52 18.75 7.72
C SER A 86 -6.16 19.31 8.99
N ARG A 87 -7.39 19.83 8.91
CA ARG A 87 -8.15 20.38 10.05
C ARG A 87 -9.17 19.36 10.57
N VAL A 88 -8.65 18.25 11.09
CA VAL A 88 -9.44 17.02 11.37
C VAL A 88 -9.46 16.64 12.86
N ALA A 89 -9.23 17.59 13.76
CA ALA A 89 -9.19 17.34 15.20
C ALA A 89 -10.52 16.77 15.74
N GLY A 90 -11.65 17.22 15.20
CA GLY A 90 -12.99 16.71 15.48
C GLY A 90 -13.21 15.25 15.04
N PHE A 91 -12.50 14.77 14.02
CA PHE A 91 -12.48 13.34 13.70
C PHE A 91 -11.68 12.56 14.74
N VAL A 92 -10.46 13.03 15.04
CA VAL A 92 -9.53 12.35 15.96
C VAL A 92 -10.11 12.19 17.36
N THR A 93 -10.77 13.23 17.88
CA THR A 93 -11.46 13.18 19.18
C THR A 93 -12.60 12.15 19.24
N THR A 94 -13.03 11.63 18.10
CA THR A 94 -14.10 10.61 17.99
C THR A 94 -13.61 9.25 17.50
N GLY A 95 -12.32 8.97 17.66
CA GLY A 95 -11.73 7.65 17.45
C GLY A 95 -11.18 7.39 16.05
N TYR A 96 -11.16 8.40 15.17
CA TYR A 96 -10.40 8.29 13.93
C TYR A 96 -8.90 8.43 14.21
N GLN A 97 -8.10 7.60 13.55
CA GLN A 97 -6.66 7.78 13.46
C GLN A 97 -6.32 8.54 12.19
N TYR A 98 -5.52 9.58 12.33
CA TYR A 98 -4.99 10.35 11.22
C TYR A 98 -3.61 9.83 10.85
N LEU A 99 -3.41 9.51 9.56
CA LEU A 99 -2.12 9.08 9.03
C LEU A 99 -1.77 9.89 7.80
N GLU A 100 -0.48 10.21 7.67
CA GLU A 100 0.09 10.85 6.49
C GLU A 100 1.10 9.92 5.82
N CYS A 101 0.99 9.80 4.51
CA CYS A 101 1.92 9.06 3.68
C CYS A 101 2.62 9.98 2.69
N VAL A 102 3.90 9.71 2.45
CA VAL A 102 4.69 10.35 1.40
C VAL A 102 4.70 9.43 0.18
N VAL A 103 4.42 10.00 -0.98
CA VAL A 103 4.59 9.36 -2.28
C VAL A 103 6.00 9.66 -2.78
N LEU A 104 6.77 8.62 -3.01
CA LEU A 104 8.14 8.65 -3.45
C LEU A 104 8.21 8.12 -4.88
N ALA A 105 8.88 8.84 -5.77
CA ALA A 105 9.09 8.45 -7.15
C ALA A 105 10.57 8.17 -7.44
N LEU A 106 10.83 7.16 -8.25
CA LEU A 106 12.13 6.87 -8.82
C LEU A 106 12.02 6.95 -10.34
N ASP A 107 12.78 7.88 -10.92
CA ASP A 107 12.89 8.05 -12.36
C ASP A 107 14.05 7.22 -12.92
N LYS A 108 13.96 6.88 -14.21
CA LYS A 108 14.99 6.11 -14.91
C LYS A 108 16.39 6.71 -14.80
N ASP A 109 16.49 8.03 -14.87
CA ASP A 109 17.77 8.76 -14.81
C ASP A 109 18.30 8.94 -13.38
N GLY A 110 17.42 8.80 -12.38
CA GLY A 110 17.76 8.92 -10.96
C GLY A 110 18.19 7.59 -10.33
N TRP A 111 18.07 6.48 -11.04
CA TRP A 111 18.36 5.15 -10.50
C TRP A 111 19.85 4.93 -10.27
N GLN A 112 20.18 4.59 -9.02
CA GLN A 112 21.52 4.16 -8.63
C GLN A 112 21.49 2.68 -8.29
N MET A 113 22.30 1.90 -9.01
CA MET A 113 22.49 0.49 -8.67
C MET A 113 23.24 0.39 -7.34
N SER A 114 22.69 -0.37 -6.39
CA SER A 114 23.40 -0.68 -5.15
C SER A 114 24.28 -1.90 -5.34
N ASP A 115 25.61 -1.72 -5.33
CA ASP A 115 26.61 -2.79 -5.43
C ASP A 115 26.67 -3.70 -4.18
N SER A 116 25.82 -3.49 -3.18
CA SER A 116 25.75 -4.32 -1.98
C SER A 116 25.02 -5.64 -2.24
N ALA A 117 25.54 -6.46 -3.15
CA ALA A 117 25.13 -7.85 -3.24
C ALA A 117 25.62 -8.57 -1.97
N LEU A 118 24.72 -8.88 -1.04
CA LEU A 118 25.01 -9.91 -0.06
C LEU A 118 25.17 -11.22 -0.85
N SER A 119 26.40 -11.75 -0.92
CA SER A 119 26.78 -12.85 -1.81
C SER A 119 25.99 -14.15 -1.61
N HIS A 120 25.29 -14.29 -0.50
CA HIS A 120 24.53 -15.48 -0.11
C HIS A 120 23.01 -15.34 -0.31
N ALA A 121 22.49 -14.12 -0.51
CA ALA A 121 21.06 -13.87 -0.64
C ALA A 121 20.62 -13.88 -2.11
N LYS A 122 19.69 -14.77 -2.46
CA LYS A 122 19.14 -14.88 -3.82
C LYS A 122 17.87 -14.07 -3.96
N VAL A 123 17.87 -13.09 -4.86
CA VAL A 123 16.66 -12.37 -5.25
C VAL A 123 16.06 -13.07 -6.46
N ARG A 124 14.76 -13.42 -6.40
CA ARG A 124 14.06 -14.04 -7.51
C ARG A 124 12.57 -13.71 -7.49
N ALA A 125 11.94 -13.79 -8.66
CA ALA A 125 10.49 -13.78 -8.75
C ALA A 125 9.89 -14.99 -8.02
N PHE A 126 8.65 -14.83 -7.56
CA PHE A 126 7.87 -15.89 -6.94
C PHE A 126 7.46 -16.94 -7.97
N LYS A 127 7.41 -18.18 -7.50
CA LYS A 127 6.78 -19.34 -8.11
C LYS A 127 5.44 -19.57 -7.39
N PRO A 128 4.49 -20.31 -8.00
CA PRO A 128 3.22 -20.61 -7.35
C PRO A 128 3.35 -21.22 -5.93
N ALA A 129 4.38 -22.04 -5.70
CA ALA A 129 4.62 -22.67 -4.40
C ALA A 129 5.11 -21.70 -3.30
N ASP A 130 5.60 -20.51 -3.65
CA ASP A 130 6.17 -19.56 -2.68
C ASP A 130 5.10 -18.76 -1.92
N TRP A 131 3.84 -18.74 -2.41
CA TRP A 131 2.78 -17.92 -1.80
C TRP A 131 2.43 -18.36 -0.38
N GLN A 132 2.56 -19.65 -0.08
CA GLN A 132 2.36 -20.14 1.29
C GLN A 132 3.42 -19.57 2.24
N GLU A 133 4.68 -19.57 1.82
CA GLU A 133 5.79 -18.98 2.59
C GLU A 133 5.57 -17.47 2.80
N TRP A 134 5.02 -16.76 1.81
CA TRP A 134 4.68 -15.35 1.95
C TRP A 134 3.55 -15.10 2.96
N ILE A 135 2.51 -15.93 2.96
CA ILE A 135 1.44 -15.85 3.96
C ILE A 135 2.02 -16.07 5.36
N ASP A 136 2.83 -17.10 5.54
CA ASP A 136 3.45 -17.41 6.83
C ASP A 136 4.40 -16.29 7.30
N PHE A 137 5.16 -15.72 6.36
CA PHE A 137 6.03 -14.57 6.59
C PHE A 137 5.25 -13.33 7.03
N GLU A 138 4.21 -12.91 6.30
CA GLU A 138 3.42 -11.73 6.67
C GLU A 138 2.66 -11.96 7.98
N LEU A 139 2.12 -13.16 8.19
CA LEU A 139 1.41 -13.51 9.42
C LEU A 139 2.32 -13.47 10.65
N HIS A 140 3.60 -13.82 10.49
CA HIS A 140 4.62 -13.67 11.53
C HIS A 140 4.99 -12.20 11.79
N GLU A 141 5.01 -11.36 10.76
CA GLU A 141 5.37 -9.94 10.83
C GLU A 141 4.20 -8.99 11.16
N ARG A 142 2.97 -9.55 11.23
CA ARG A 142 1.71 -8.91 11.60
C ARG A 142 1.84 -7.91 12.76
N ASP A 143 1.07 -6.83 12.71
CA ASP A 143 0.84 -5.98 13.88
C ASP A 143 0.01 -6.73 14.93
N GLU A 144 0.53 -6.85 16.15
CA GLU A 144 -0.10 -7.54 17.27
C GLU A 144 -1.56 -7.08 17.53
N ALA A 145 -1.88 -5.83 17.19
CA ALA A 145 -3.22 -5.25 17.30
C ALA A 145 -4.30 -5.89 16.39
N HIS A 146 -3.92 -6.64 15.36
CA HIS A 146 -4.86 -7.36 14.49
C HIS A 146 -5.03 -8.81 14.93
N SER A 147 -6.25 -9.37 14.91
CA SER A 147 -6.38 -10.81 15.19
C SER A 147 -5.66 -11.64 14.12
N LYS A 148 -5.16 -12.82 14.49
CA LYS A 148 -4.53 -13.75 13.53
C LYS A 148 -5.52 -14.14 12.42
N GLU A 149 -6.78 -14.38 12.78
CA GLU A 149 -7.83 -14.83 11.86
C GLU A 149 -8.18 -13.76 10.83
N SER A 150 -8.49 -12.54 11.28
CA SER A 150 -8.80 -11.42 10.37
C SER A 150 -7.62 -11.09 9.46
N TYR A 151 -6.40 -11.11 9.99
CA TYR A 151 -5.22 -10.83 9.18
C TYR A 151 -4.96 -11.93 8.14
N LEU A 152 -5.22 -13.20 8.47
CA LEU A 152 -5.09 -14.30 7.51
C LEU A 152 -6.11 -14.19 6.37
N SER A 153 -7.37 -13.86 6.67
CA SER A 153 -8.39 -13.60 5.64
C SER A 153 -7.97 -12.48 4.69
N TYR A 154 -7.46 -11.37 5.24
CA TYR A 154 -6.87 -10.29 4.46
C TYR A 154 -5.73 -10.80 3.55
N LEU A 155 -4.76 -11.54 4.10
CA LEU A 155 -3.63 -12.05 3.32
C LEU A 155 -4.05 -12.98 2.18
N HIS A 156 -5.05 -13.84 2.39
CA HIS A 156 -5.60 -14.68 1.32
C HIS A 156 -6.20 -13.83 0.18
N SER A 157 -7.06 -12.86 0.52
CA SER A 157 -7.64 -11.96 -0.48
C SER A 157 -6.57 -11.18 -1.26
N ARG A 158 -5.50 -10.74 -0.59
CA ARG A 158 -4.35 -10.07 -1.25
C ARG A 158 -3.54 -11.04 -2.12
N SER A 159 -3.29 -12.25 -1.66
CA SER A 159 -2.60 -13.28 -2.41
C SER A 159 -3.33 -13.60 -3.71
N GLU A 160 -4.66 -13.78 -3.66
CA GLU A 160 -5.50 -14.03 -4.83
C GLU A 160 -5.44 -12.88 -5.84
N LEU A 161 -5.57 -11.63 -5.37
CA LEU A 161 -5.43 -10.45 -6.22
C LEU A 161 -4.07 -10.43 -6.93
N TYR A 162 -2.98 -10.56 -6.18
CA TYR A 162 -1.64 -10.45 -6.75
C TYR A 162 -1.39 -11.58 -7.75
N GLN A 163 -1.79 -12.81 -7.43
CA GLN A 163 -1.66 -13.94 -8.35
C GLN A 163 -2.46 -13.72 -9.65
N ALA A 164 -3.68 -13.21 -9.56
CA ALA A 164 -4.51 -12.90 -10.74
C ALA A 164 -3.86 -11.81 -11.61
N MET A 165 -3.41 -10.71 -11.00
CA MET A 165 -2.71 -9.64 -11.72
C MET A 165 -1.40 -10.10 -12.36
N ILE A 166 -0.69 -11.05 -11.74
CA ILE A 166 0.52 -11.67 -12.30
C ILE A 166 0.18 -12.53 -13.51
N ALA A 167 -0.88 -13.34 -13.42
CA ALA A 167 -1.37 -14.15 -14.54
C ALA A 167 -1.74 -13.28 -15.75
N ASP A 168 -2.28 -12.08 -15.50
CA ASP A 168 -2.62 -11.08 -16.53
C ASP A 168 -1.41 -10.25 -17.01
N GLY A 169 -0.20 -10.50 -16.50
CA GLY A 169 1.02 -9.79 -16.91
C GLY A 169 1.10 -8.34 -16.41
N LEU A 170 0.30 -7.97 -15.42
CA LEU A 170 0.26 -6.62 -14.84
C LEU A 170 1.37 -6.36 -13.82
N GLY A 171 2.15 -7.37 -13.45
CA GLY A 171 3.23 -7.22 -12.47
C GLY A 171 3.90 -8.53 -12.10
N ASN A 172 4.69 -8.50 -11.04
CA ASN A 172 5.22 -9.70 -10.39
C ASN A 172 5.42 -9.48 -8.89
N TRP A 173 5.77 -10.56 -8.21
CA TRP A 173 6.23 -10.55 -6.83
C TRP A 173 7.65 -11.12 -6.75
N TRP A 174 8.48 -10.53 -5.90
CA TRP A 174 9.87 -10.93 -5.71
C TRP A 174 10.17 -11.18 -4.24
N GLY A 175 11.07 -12.12 -4.00
CA GLY A 175 11.59 -12.44 -2.68
C GLY A 175 13.10 -12.47 -2.64
N VAL A 176 13.63 -12.21 -1.46
CA VAL A 176 15.01 -12.50 -1.08
C VAL A 176 15.01 -13.77 -0.24
N TRP A 177 15.83 -14.73 -0.63
CA TRP A 177 15.83 -16.08 -0.07
C TRP A 177 17.19 -16.43 0.53
N LEU A 178 17.16 -16.99 1.74
CA LEU A 178 18.31 -17.52 2.48
C LEU A 178 17.98 -18.95 2.92
N ASP A 179 18.73 -19.94 2.43
CA ASP A 179 18.52 -21.37 2.76
C ASP A 179 17.04 -21.80 2.64
N GLU A 180 16.40 -21.40 1.53
CA GLU A 180 14.96 -21.61 1.21
C GLU A 180 13.96 -20.83 2.10
N GLN A 181 14.41 -20.04 3.07
CA GLN A 181 13.54 -19.15 3.85
C GLN A 181 13.36 -17.79 3.16
N LEU A 182 12.12 -17.30 3.11
CA LEU A 182 11.82 -15.94 2.65
C LEU A 182 12.19 -14.92 3.73
N VAL A 183 13.10 -14.00 3.43
CA VAL A 183 13.59 -12.99 4.41
C VAL A 183 13.20 -11.55 4.07
N ALA A 184 12.85 -11.28 2.81
CA ALA A 184 12.27 -10.01 2.37
C ALA A 184 11.45 -10.23 1.10
N SER A 185 10.41 -9.42 0.89
CA SER A 185 9.58 -9.49 -0.31
C SER A 185 9.03 -8.14 -0.72
N CYS A 186 8.68 -8.02 -1.99
CA CYS A 186 7.88 -6.91 -2.52
C CYS A 186 7.18 -7.31 -3.82
N GLY A 187 6.04 -6.68 -4.08
CA GLY A 187 5.41 -6.66 -5.38
C GLY A 187 5.83 -5.45 -6.20
N LEU A 188 5.75 -5.55 -7.52
CA LEU A 188 5.78 -4.41 -8.44
C LEU A 188 4.75 -4.64 -9.55
N PHE A 189 3.77 -3.75 -9.62
CA PHE A 189 2.66 -3.81 -10.58
C PHE A 189 2.57 -2.52 -11.37
N PHE A 190 2.06 -2.60 -12.59
CA PHE A 190 2.18 -1.52 -13.56
C PHE A 190 0.81 -1.00 -14.00
N THR A 191 0.70 0.32 -14.09
CA THR A 191 -0.19 0.98 -15.03
C THR A 191 0.55 1.14 -16.36
N ASP A 192 -0.06 1.81 -17.33
CA ASP A 192 0.59 2.11 -18.62
C ASP A 192 1.88 2.93 -18.47
N LYS A 193 1.98 3.75 -17.41
CA LYS A 193 3.07 4.74 -17.24
C LYS A 193 3.85 4.61 -15.94
N LEU A 194 3.27 4.00 -14.91
CA LEU A 194 3.83 3.96 -13.56
C LEU A 194 3.94 2.53 -13.07
N GLY A 195 4.99 2.23 -12.32
CA GLY A 195 5.13 0.97 -11.58
C GLY A 195 4.96 1.22 -10.09
N ARG A 196 4.13 0.46 -9.40
CA ARG A 196 3.86 0.61 -7.96
C ARG A 196 4.41 -0.56 -7.17
N PHE A 197 5.36 -0.26 -6.29
CA PHE A 197 5.81 -1.20 -5.29
C PHE A 197 4.71 -1.49 -4.28
N GLN A 198 4.53 -2.76 -3.95
CA GLN A 198 3.56 -3.26 -2.99
C GLN A 198 4.25 -4.02 -1.86
N LEU A 199 3.76 -3.81 -0.64
CA LEU A 199 4.18 -4.49 0.59
C LEU A 199 5.69 -4.78 0.67
N VAL A 200 6.50 -3.72 0.61
CA VAL A 200 7.95 -3.84 0.80
C VAL A 200 8.24 -4.22 2.24
N ARG A 201 8.65 -5.47 2.46
CA ARG A 201 8.86 -6.04 3.79
C ARG A 201 10.21 -6.72 3.92
N THR A 202 10.76 -6.67 5.12
CA THR A 202 11.97 -7.41 5.53
C THR A 202 11.73 -7.95 6.92
N HIS A 203 11.96 -9.25 7.09
CA HIS A 203 11.79 -9.95 8.35
C HIS A 203 12.61 -9.25 9.44
N ARG A 204 12.00 -8.99 10.61
CA ARG A 204 12.62 -8.33 11.78
C ARG A 204 14.03 -8.86 12.09
N ARG A 205 14.21 -10.18 12.06
CA ARG A 205 15.48 -10.85 12.37
C ARG A 205 16.61 -10.54 11.38
N TRP A 206 16.28 -10.09 10.17
CA TRP A 206 17.23 -9.82 9.09
C TRP A 206 17.26 -8.34 8.65
N ARG A 207 16.65 -7.43 9.42
CA ARG A 207 16.72 -5.99 9.16
C ARG A 207 18.15 -5.46 9.34
N ASN A 208 18.43 -4.31 8.74
CA ASN A 208 19.74 -3.63 8.79
C ASN A 208 20.91 -4.41 8.17
N GLN A 209 20.63 -5.41 7.35
CA GLN A 209 21.65 -6.18 6.61
C GLN A 209 21.74 -5.78 5.13
N GLY A 210 20.93 -4.82 4.66
CA GLY A 210 20.93 -4.38 3.26
C GLY A 210 20.02 -5.17 2.32
N LEU A 211 19.31 -6.21 2.81
CA LEU A 211 18.41 -7.05 2.00
C LEU A 211 17.30 -6.25 1.31
N CYS A 212 16.66 -5.31 2.02
CA CYS A 212 15.63 -4.43 1.44
C CYS A 212 16.19 -3.60 0.28
N ARG A 213 17.38 -3.03 0.45
CA ARG A 213 18.05 -2.24 -0.59
C ARG A 213 18.39 -3.10 -1.80
N GLN A 214 18.92 -4.31 -1.58
CA GLN A 214 19.24 -5.25 -2.64
C GLN A 214 17.99 -5.66 -3.43
N LEU A 215 16.90 -6.01 -2.73
CA LEU A 215 15.62 -6.36 -3.34
C LEU A 215 15.09 -5.22 -4.22
N LEU A 216 14.96 -4.03 -3.66
CA LEU A 216 14.43 -2.88 -4.37
C LEU A 216 15.32 -2.47 -5.54
N SER A 217 16.65 -2.51 -5.41
CA SER A 217 17.56 -2.18 -6.51
C SER A 217 17.35 -3.11 -7.72
N GLN A 218 17.22 -4.41 -7.49
CA GLN A 218 17.03 -5.39 -8.58
C GLN A 218 15.63 -5.29 -9.20
N VAL A 219 14.59 -5.14 -8.37
CA VAL A 219 13.21 -5.01 -8.86
C VAL A 219 13.02 -3.66 -9.59
N ALA A 220 13.67 -2.58 -9.13
CA ALA A 220 13.63 -1.29 -9.79
C ALA A 220 14.27 -1.33 -11.18
N GLN A 221 15.40 -2.03 -11.33
CA GLN A 221 16.03 -2.23 -12.64
C GLN A 221 15.07 -2.89 -13.63
N HIS A 222 14.35 -3.92 -13.19
CA HIS A 222 13.33 -4.57 -14.01
C HIS A 222 12.17 -3.61 -14.33
N GLY A 223 11.65 -2.90 -13.33
CA GLY A 223 10.55 -1.95 -13.49
C GLY A 223 10.84 -0.82 -14.48
N LEU A 224 12.01 -0.18 -14.37
CA LEU A 224 12.41 0.95 -15.21
C LEU A 224 12.73 0.56 -16.67
N SER A 225 12.79 -0.73 -16.96
CA SER A 225 12.80 -1.22 -18.35
C SER A 225 11.41 -1.20 -18.99
N ARG A 226 10.33 -1.18 -18.19
CA ARG A 226 8.93 -1.23 -18.63
C ARG A 226 8.23 0.13 -18.57
N VAL A 227 8.50 0.92 -17.53
CA VAL A 227 7.84 2.21 -17.28
C VAL A 227 8.86 3.30 -16.97
N GLU A 228 8.44 4.55 -17.10
CA GLU A 228 9.32 5.71 -16.91
C GLU A 228 9.60 6.00 -15.43
N GLN A 229 8.65 5.67 -14.56
CA GLN A 229 8.69 6.03 -13.15
C GLN A 229 8.13 4.92 -12.25
N LEU A 230 8.81 4.68 -11.12
CA LEU A 230 8.36 3.76 -10.08
C LEU A 230 7.93 4.52 -8.83
N ILE A 231 6.85 4.08 -8.20
CA ILE A 231 6.19 4.71 -7.08
C ILE A 231 6.25 3.81 -5.85
N ILE A 232 6.60 4.40 -4.72
CA ILE A 232 6.40 3.86 -3.38
C ILE A 232 5.51 4.84 -2.62
N VAL A 233 4.54 4.32 -1.88
CA VAL A 233 3.82 5.10 -0.86
C VAL A 233 4.20 4.52 0.48
N ALA A 234 4.70 5.37 1.36
CA ALA A 234 5.15 4.99 2.69
C ALA A 234 4.62 5.99 3.72
N ASP A 235 4.33 5.51 4.92
CA ASP A 235 4.02 6.37 6.07
C ASP A 235 5.16 7.40 6.27
N GLU A 236 4.79 8.66 6.50
CA GLU A 236 5.72 9.78 6.70
C GLU A 236 6.65 9.55 7.91
N HIS A 237 6.26 8.71 8.86
CA HIS A 237 7.06 8.34 10.03
C HIS A 237 7.83 7.02 9.82
N TYR A 238 7.70 6.36 8.67
CA TYR A 238 8.31 5.07 8.42
C TYR A 238 9.83 5.17 8.21
N HIS A 239 10.59 4.38 8.97
CA HIS A 239 12.05 4.38 8.94
C HIS A 239 12.69 4.02 7.58
N ALA A 240 11.95 3.37 6.67
CA ALA A 240 12.52 2.98 5.38
C ALA A 240 12.70 4.14 4.37
N GLN A 241 12.24 5.36 4.68
CA GLN A 241 12.44 6.49 3.77
C GLN A 241 13.92 6.76 3.44
N GLN A 242 14.82 6.56 4.39
CA GLN A 242 16.26 6.70 4.15
C GLN A 242 16.77 5.65 3.15
N ILE A 243 16.22 4.43 3.18
CA ILE A 243 16.55 3.36 2.23
C ILE A 243 16.08 3.77 0.83
N TYR A 244 14.83 4.24 0.70
CA TYR A 244 14.29 4.67 -0.59
C TYR A 244 15.10 5.84 -1.18
N ARG A 245 15.39 6.86 -0.37
CA ARG A 245 16.22 8.01 -0.80
C ARG A 245 17.62 7.58 -1.24
N SER A 246 18.22 6.59 -0.57
CA SER A 246 19.53 6.06 -0.97
C SER A 246 19.53 5.30 -2.30
N LEU A 247 18.36 4.92 -2.81
CA LEU A 247 18.17 4.30 -4.13
C LEU A 247 17.77 5.31 -5.21
N GLY A 248 17.69 6.60 -4.86
CA GLY A 248 17.31 7.67 -5.78
C GLY A 248 15.82 8.06 -5.73
N PHE A 249 15.01 7.47 -4.84
CA PHE A 249 13.61 7.90 -4.73
C PHE A 249 13.51 9.31 -4.13
N THR A 250 12.66 10.14 -4.73
CA THR A 250 12.40 11.52 -4.30
C THR A 250 10.92 11.71 -3.96
N PRO A 251 10.58 12.54 -2.95
CA PRO A 251 9.19 12.82 -2.61
C PRO A 251 8.53 13.66 -3.72
N VAL A 252 7.35 13.23 -4.17
CA VAL A 252 6.60 13.91 -5.25
C VAL A 252 5.18 14.31 -4.85
N ALA A 253 4.61 13.67 -3.82
CA ALA A 253 3.28 14.01 -3.31
C ALA A 253 3.07 13.51 -1.88
N ARG A 254 1.97 13.91 -1.25
CA ARG A 254 1.56 13.46 0.09
C ARG A 254 0.09 13.05 0.09
N ILE A 255 -0.25 12.09 0.94
CA ILE A 255 -1.62 11.58 1.13
C ILE A 255 -1.98 11.74 2.60
N GLY A 256 -3.10 12.39 2.87
CA GLY A 256 -3.73 12.37 4.18
C GLY A 256 -4.81 11.29 4.23
N SER A 257 -4.95 10.65 5.39
CA SER A 257 -6.00 9.66 5.61
C SER A 257 -6.55 9.70 7.03
N LEU A 258 -7.84 9.39 7.13
CA LEU A 258 -8.50 9.10 8.40
C LEU A 258 -9.05 7.69 8.34
N CYS A 259 -8.76 6.87 9.34
CA CYS A 259 -9.39 5.58 9.52
C CYS A 259 -9.95 5.46 10.93
N ARG A 260 -11.24 5.13 11.04
CA ARG A 260 -11.81 4.62 12.30
C ARG A 260 -11.84 3.11 12.20
N TRP A 261 -10.97 2.46 12.95
CA TRP A 261 -10.90 0.99 13.01
C TRP A 261 -12.14 0.39 13.70
N PRO A 262 -12.40 -0.90 13.51
CA PRO A 262 -13.37 -1.61 14.34
C PRO A 262 -13.01 -1.47 15.82
N HIS A 263 -13.99 -1.16 16.66
CA HIS A 263 -13.80 -1.26 18.11
C HIS A 263 -13.95 -2.72 18.51
N GLU A 264 -12.97 -3.29 19.21
CA GLU A 264 -13.23 -4.55 19.93
C GLU A 264 -14.39 -4.30 20.90
N PRO A 265 -15.42 -5.16 20.93
CA PRO A 265 -16.40 -5.10 22.01
C PRO A 265 -15.65 -5.30 23.32
N ARG A 266 -15.71 -4.28 24.20
CA ARG A 266 -15.28 -4.41 25.58
C ARG A 266 -16.08 -5.45 26.32
#